data_AF-A0A9X3HMQ7-F1
#
_entry.id   AF-A0A9X3HMQ7-F1
#
_cell.length_a   1.000
_cell.length_b   1.000
_cell.length_c   1.000
_cell.angle_alpha   90.00
_cell.angle_beta   90.00
_cell.angle_gamma   90.00
#
_symmetry.space_group_name_H-M   'P 1'
#
loop_
_entity.id
_entity.type
_entity.pdbx_description
1 polymer ?
#
loop_
_entity_poly.entity_id
_entity_poly.type
_entity_poly.pdbx_seq_one_letter_code
_entity_poly.pdbx_strand_id
1 'polypeptide(L)'
;QLFAQLGGTPDIGGTWSNIGNIYTYTVNTTVPCSLTASATVTLNTQTAPNAEAGSPGIISCALPTITLNGTGSDSTNVTYLWTGGTIVSGANTLTPVVSSSGIYTLTVTNIALGCSSSDTVLVTQDIETPEFTFSETAVNQYIITAYGGKAPYQYSINTHNNYISDPNFKIDHSGNHTIYVKDIKGCFSTQTVYLDYAGIEFPKFFSPDGNGSNDYWYPTRIEDYPDLEVLIFDRYQRLITSFKGNTTMGWDGTYQGKPLPMGDYWYVIKTNNDKDRRELIGGMTLFR
;
A
#
# COMPACT_ATOMS: atom_id res chain seq x y z
N GLN A 1 -46.37 -15.41 40.34
CA GLN A 1 -45.08 -14.74 40.64
C GLN A 1 -45.12 -13.23 40.38
N LEU A 2 -45.77 -12.74 39.31
CA LEU A 2 -45.97 -11.30 39.04
C LEU A 2 -46.65 -10.53 40.20
N PHE A 3 -47.66 -11.13 40.85
CA PHE A 3 -48.41 -10.48 41.94
C PHE A 3 -47.58 -10.14 43.18
N ALA A 4 -46.51 -10.91 43.47
CA ALA A 4 -45.61 -10.60 44.59
C ALA A 4 -44.69 -9.39 44.29
N GLN A 5 -44.58 -9.00 43.01
CA GLN A 5 -43.75 -7.88 42.55
C GLN A 5 -44.56 -6.58 42.32
N LEU A 6 -45.88 -6.65 42.17
CA LEU A 6 -46.73 -5.47 41.94
C LEU A 6 -46.83 -4.54 43.16
N GLY A 7 -46.41 -5.00 44.35
CA GLY A 7 -46.48 -4.22 45.58
C GLY A 7 -47.92 -3.89 46.01
N GLY A 8 -48.11 -3.59 47.30
CA GLY A 8 -49.40 -3.17 47.86
C GLY A 8 -49.96 -4.13 48.93
N THR A 9 -50.95 -3.64 49.67
CA THR A 9 -51.68 -4.38 50.70
C THR A 9 -53.05 -4.78 50.14
N PRO A 10 -53.22 -5.99 49.58
CA PRO A 10 -54.51 -6.42 49.06
C PRO A 10 -55.55 -6.47 50.20
N ASP A 11 -56.76 -6.00 49.91
CA ASP A 11 -57.88 -6.07 50.84
C ASP A 11 -58.30 -7.51 51.14
N ILE A 12 -58.73 -7.75 52.38
CA ILE A 12 -59.20 -9.05 52.84
C ILE A 12 -60.44 -9.45 52.02
N GLY A 13 -60.39 -10.61 51.37
CA GLY A 13 -61.51 -11.16 50.57
C GLY A 13 -61.53 -10.75 49.10
N GLY A 14 -60.55 -9.97 48.63
CA GLY A 14 -60.38 -9.72 47.20
C GLY A 14 -59.84 -10.93 46.43
N THR A 15 -60.21 -11.04 45.16
CA THR A 15 -59.83 -12.14 44.27
C THR A 15 -59.16 -11.61 43.01
N TRP A 16 -58.22 -12.38 42.46
CA TRP A 16 -57.57 -12.06 41.19
C TRP A 16 -58.08 -12.97 40.08
N SER A 17 -58.27 -12.40 38.89
CA SER A 17 -58.53 -13.13 37.66
C SER A 17 -57.68 -12.56 36.52
N ASN A 18 -57.48 -13.33 35.44
CA ASN A 18 -56.81 -12.82 34.26
C ASN A 18 -57.47 -13.34 32.97
N ILE A 19 -57.48 -12.49 31.94
CA ILE A 19 -57.87 -12.84 30.58
C ILE A 19 -56.76 -12.33 29.66
N GLY A 20 -55.99 -13.24 29.06
CA GLY A 20 -54.78 -12.88 28.33
C GLY A 20 -53.81 -12.08 29.20
N ASN A 21 -53.45 -10.88 28.74
CA ASN A 21 -52.51 -9.97 29.42
C ASN A 21 -53.18 -8.99 30.41
N ILE A 22 -54.51 -9.06 30.58
CA ILE A 22 -55.23 -8.18 31.51
C ILE A 22 -55.47 -8.95 32.81
N TYR A 23 -54.97 -8.39 33.91
CA TYR A 23 -55.14 -8.90 35.27
C TYR A 23 -56.11 -8.00 36.02
N THR A 24 -57.14 -8.58 36.62
CA THR A 24 -58.19 -7.85 37.34
C THR A 24 -58.24 -8.30 38.79
N TYR A 25 -58.15 -7.35 39.72
CA TYR A 25 -58.43 -7.56 41.14
C TYR A 25 -59.84 -7.08 41.45
N THR A 26 -60.64 -7.93 42.10
CA THR A 26 -62.03 -7.63 42.45
C THR A 26 -62.24 -7.85 43.94
N VAL A 27 -62.74 -6.82 44.63
CA VAL A 27 -63.19 -6.91 46.03
C VAL A 27 -64.71 -6.97 46.05
N ASN A 28 -65.23 -8.06 46.61
CA ASN A 28 -66.67 -8.25 46.77
C ASN A 28 -67.21 -7.34 47.88
N THR A 29 -68.43 -6.84 47.71
CA THR A 29 -69.07 -5.93 48.67
C THR A 29 -69.32 -6.59 50.02
N THR A 30 -69.03 -5.85 51.10
CA THR A 30 -69.56 -6.10 52.43
C THR A 30 -70.55 -4.99 52.82
N VAL A 31 -71.65 -5.34 53.47
CA VAL A 31 -72.69 -4.40 53.93
C VAL A 31 -72.03 -3.30 54.77
N PRO A 32 -72.31 -1.99 54.56
CA PRO A 32 -73.45 -1.41 53.82
C PRO A 32 -73.17 -1.04 52.35
N CYS A 33 -72.02 -1.42 51.78
CA CYS A 33 -71.69 -1.10 50.39
C CYS A 33 -72.48 -1.98 49.40
N SER A 34 -73.03 -1.38 48.34
CA SER A 34 -73.86 -2.08 47.34
C SER A 34 -73.19 -2.32 45.98
N LEU A 35 -71.93 -1.89 45.79
CA LEU A 35 -71.20 -1.99 44.53
C LEU A 35 -69.80 -2.58 44.73
N THR A 36 -69.43 -3.56 43.92
CA THR A 36 -68.09 -4.14 43.92
C THR A 36 -67.09 -3.14 43.34
N ALA A 37 -65.87 -3.14 43.86
CA ALA A 37 -64.77 -2.35 43.32
C ALA A 37 -63.78 -3.28 42.62
N SER A 38 -63.27 -2.86 41.46
CA SER A 38 -62.23 -3.59 40.75
C SER A 38 -61.15 -2.66 40.21
N ALA A 39 -59.94 -3.19 40.11
CA ALA A 39 -58.80 -2.52 39.50
C ALA A 39 -58.17 -3.46 38.47
N THR A 40 -57.85 -2.93 37.30
CA THR A 40 -57.23 -3.69 36.20
C THR A 40 -55.80 -3.23 35.96
N VAL A 41 -54.90 -4.20 35.73
CA VAL A 41 -53.53 -3.98 35.28
C VAL A 41 -53.36 -4.70 33.95
N THR A 42 -52.89 -3.98 32.92
CA THR A 42 -52.58 -4.58 31.61
C THR A 42 -51.09 -4.76 31.46
N LEU A 43 -50.65 -5.99 31.16
CA LEU A 43 -49.26 -6.30 30.90
C LEU A 43 -48.94 -6.09 29.41
N ASN A 44 -48.06 -5.14 29.11
CA ASN A 44 -47.53 -4.96 27.76
C ASN A 44 -46.21 -5.73 27.63
N THR A 45 -46.16 -6.68 26.71
CA THR A 45 -44.94 -7.41 26.36
C THR A 45 -44.47 -6.97 24.97
N GLN A 46 -43.16 -6.75 24.81
CA GLN A 46 -42.52 -6.48 23.52
C GLN A 46 -41.42 -7.50 23.32
N THR A 47 -41.35 -8.07 22.12
CA THR A 47 -40.22 -8.90 21.72
C THR A 47 -38.96 -8.03 21.65
N ALA A 48 -37.85 -8.54 22.17
CA ALA A 48 -36.57 -7.86 22.01
C ALA A 48 -36.27 -7.67 20.51
N PRO A 49 -35.69 -6.53 20.10
CA PRO A 49 -35.37 -6.31 18.71
C PRO A 49 -34.26 -7.28 18.25
N ASN A 50 -34.17 -7.55 16.95
CA ASN A 50 -33.01 -8.21 16.37
C ASN A 50 -31.84 -7.21 16.22
N ALA A 51 -30.67 -7.59 16.72
CA ALA A 51 -29.42 -6.89 16.50
C ALA A 51 -28.46 -7.83 15.75
N GLU A 52 -27.92 -7.38 14.63
CA GLU A 52 -27.01 -8.12 13.76
C GLU A 52 -25.93 -7.14 13.29
N ALA A 53 -24.73 -7.24 13.84
CA ALA A 53 -23.61 -6.35 13.59
C ALA A 53 -22.84 -6.70 12.31
N GLY A 54 -23.19 -7.82 11.66
CA GLY A 54 -22.64 -8.24 10.38
C GLY A 54 -21.31 -8.98 10.50
N SER A 55 -20.63 -9.15 9.36
CA SER A 55 -19.40 -9.92 9.29
C SER A 55 -18.16 -9.14 9.72
N PRO A 56 -17.10 -9.83 10.21
CA PRO A 56 -15.84 -9.20 10.55
C PRO A 56 -15.25 -8.36 9.43
N GLY A 57 -14.61 -7.24 9.79
CA GLY A 57 -13.98 -6.31 8.86
C GLY A 57 -12.46 -6.29 9.00
N ILE A 58 -11.76 -5.88 7.93
CA ILE A 58 -10.31 -5.70 7.94
C ILE A 58 -9.96 -4.33 7.38
N ILE A 59 -9.24 -3.53 8.17
CA ILE A 59 -8.62 -2.28 7.74
C ILE A 59 -7.22 -2.57 7.19
N SER A 60 -6.82 -1.90 6.11
CA SER A 60 -5.48 -2.02 5.54
C SER A 60 -4.91 -0.66 5.15
N CYS A 61 -3.65 -0.60 4.74
CA CYS A 61 -3.06 0.66 4.27
C CYS A 61 -3.76 1.23 3.02
N ALA A 62 -4.27 0.38 2.13
CA ALA A 62 -5.08 0.78 0.97
C ALA A 62 -6.51 1.19 1.33
N LEU A 63 -7.06 0.64 2.42
CA LEU A 63 -8.41 0.89 2.87
C LEU A 63 -8.39 1.25 4.37
N PRO A 64 -8.05 2.51 4.72
CA PRO A 64 -7.86 2.94 6.11
C PRO A 64 -9.17 3.05 6.89
N THR A 65 -10.31 2.98 6.19
CA THR A 65 -11.65 3.01 6.78
C THR A 65 -12.53 1.96 6.16
N ILE A 66 -13.38 1.32 6.96
CA ILE A 66 -14.40 0.38 6.46
C ILE A 66 -15.79 0.81 6.93
N THR A 67 -16.82 0.36 6.20
CA THR A 67 -18.22 0.52 6.60
C THR A 67 -18.70 -0.78 7.22
N LEU A 68 -19.18 -0.75 8.46
CA LEU A 68 -19.81 -1.91 9.09
C LEU A 68 -21.22 -2.10 8.54
N ASN A 69 -21.73 -3.33 8.61
CA ASN A 69 -23.03 -3.67 8.04
C ASN A 69 -23.99 -4.19 9.11
N GLY A 70 -24.83 -3.30 9.63
CA GLY A 70 -25.90 -3.62 10.56
C GLY A 70 -27.23 -3.97 9.90
N THR A 71 -27.35 -4.01 8.57
CA THR A 71 -28.66 -4.04 7.87
C THR A 71 -29.46 -5.33 8.08
N GLY A 72 -28.89 -6.35 8.73
CA GLY A 72 -29.64 -7.52 9.20
C GLY A 72 -30.47 -7.26 10.46
N SER A 73 -30.29 -6.11 11.11
CA SER A 73 -31.03 -5.71 12.30
C SER A 73 -32.45 -5.24 11.97
N ASP A 74 -33.31 -5.21 12.99
CA ASP A 74 -34.63 -4.59 12.86
C ASP A 74 -34.51 -3.10 12.44
N SER A 75 -35.51 -2.61 11.71
CA SER A 75 -35.48 -1.26 11.12
C SER A 75 -36.71 -0.38 11.31
N THR A 76 -37.75 -0.91 11.96
CA THR A 76 -38.99 -0.17 12.23
C THR A 76 -39.12 0.10 13.71
N ASN A 77 -39.40 1.35 14.09
CA ASN A 77 -39.60 1.78 15.49
C ASN A 77 -38.43 1.43 16.43
N VAL A 78 -37.20 1.41 15.91
CA VAL A 78 -35.98 1.17 16.68
C VAL A 78 -34.99 2.32 16.51
N THR A 79 -34.07 2.44 17.45
CA THR A 79 -32.86 3.27 17.36
C THR A 79 -31.61 2.41 17.38
N TYR A 80 -30.52 2.94 16.83
CA TYR A 80 -29.21 2.28 16.76
C TYR A 80 -28.19 3.07 17.56
N LEU A 81 -27.26 2.35 18.17
CA LEU A 81 -26.06 2.92 18.76
C LEU A 81 -24.89 1.94 18.59
N TRP A 82 -23.89 2.38 17.85
CA TRP A 82 -22.59 1.72 17.76
C TRP A 82 -21.63 2.27 18.81
N THR A 83 -20.91 1.37 19.47
CA THR A 83 -19.83 1.70 20.42
C THR A 83 -18.61 0.82 20.15
N GLY A 84 -17.43 1.19 20.65
CA GLY A 84 -16.20 0.42 20.47
C GLY A 84 -15.01 1.31 20.14
N GLY A 85 -14.26 0.95 19.09
CA GLY A 85 -13.12 1.71 18.60
C GLY A 85 -13.48 3.07 17.98
N THR A 86 -12.68 3.53 17.02
CA THR A 86 -12.87 4.84 16.38
C THR A 86 -13.98 4.77 15.32
N ILE A 87 -15.14 5.37 15.65
CA ILE A 87 -16.24 5.57 14.71
C ILE A 87 -16.11 6.95 14.09
N VAL A 88 -15.86 7.00 12.78
CA VAL A 88 -15.68 8.24 12.02
C VAL A 88 -17.01 8.94 11.80
N SER A 89 -18.06 8.17 11.48
CA SER A 89 -19.40 8.69 11.22
C SER A 89 -20.46 7.60 11.33
N GLY A 90 -21.74 8.01 11.38
CA GLY A 90 -22.87 7.08 11.29
C GLY A 90 -23.10 6.20 12.52
N ALA A 91 -22.58 6.56 13.70
CA ALA A 91 -22.70 5.77 14.93
C ALA A 91 -24.16 5.41 15.32
N ASN A 92 -25.14 6.20 14.89
CA ASN A 92 -26.57 5.94 15.12
C ASN A 92 -27.30 5.43 13.87
N THR A 93 -26.58 4.81 12.93
CA THR A 93 -27.11 4.27 11.67
C THR A 93 -26.74 2.79 11.52
N LEU A 94 -27.32 2.12 10.52
CA LEU A 94 -26.99 0.73 10.20
C LEU A 94 -25.64 0.57 9.51
N THR A 95 -25.03 1.65 9.02
CA THR A 95 -23.79 1.59 8.23
C THR A 95 -22.76 2.62 8.74
N PRO A 96 -22.24 2.47 9.97
CA PRO A 96 -21.21 3.37 10.49
C PRO A 96 -19.89 3.15 9.75
N VAL A 97 -19.10 4.21 9.64
CA VAL A 97 -17.73 4.15 9.11
C VAL A 97 -16.75 4.14 10.27
N VAL A 98 -15.79 3.23 10.26
CA VAL A 98 -14.81 3.03 11.33
C VAL A 98 -13.39 3.03 10.80
N SER A 99 -12.42 3.42 11.63
CA SER A 99 -11.02 3.62 11.22
C SER A 99 -9.99 3.00 12.17
N SER A 100 -10.41 2.19 13.14
CA SER A 100 -9.48 1.46 14.00
C SER A 100 -9.90 0.00 14.17
N SER A 101 -8.92 -0.87 14.39
CA SER A 101 -9.18 -2.23 14.86
C SER A 101 -9.81 -2.21 16.26
N GLY A 102 -10.55 -3.26 16.57
CA GLY A 102 -11.29 -3.40 17.83
C GLY A 102 -12.61 -4.15 17.66
N ILE A 103 -13.28 -4.41 18.77
CA ILE A 103 -14.63 -4.95 18.79
C ILE A 103 -15.60 -3.76 18.76
N TYR A 104 -16.56 -3.82 17.85
CA TYR A 104 -17.65 -2.84 17.75
C TYR A 104 -18.95 -3.51 18.13
N THR A 105 -19.74 -2.82 18.95
CA THR A 105 -21.01 -3.32 19.47
C THR A 105 -22.14 -2.47 18.90
N LEU A 106 -23.07 -3.11 18.19
CA LEU A 106 -24.34 -2.52 17.77
C LEU A 106 -25.38 -2.80 18.85
N THR A 107 -26.00 -1.75 19.38
CA THR A 107 -27.20 -1.84 20.22
C THR A 107 -28.40 -1.35 19.44
N VAL A 108 -29.44 -2.18 19.36
CA VAL A 108 -30.74 -1.85 18.76
C VAL A 108 -31.76 -1.72 19.88
N THR A 109 -32.47 -0.60 19.95
CA THR A 109 -33.44 -0.32 21.03
C THR A 109 -34.81 0.01 20.46
N ASN A 110 -35.85 -0.70 20.89
CA ASN A 110 -37.22 -0.37 20.54
C ASN A 110 -37.66 0.96 21.19
N ILE A 111 -38.26 1.84 20.41
CA ILE A 111 -38.73 3.16 20.87
C ILE A 111 -39.96 3.04 21.79
N ALA A 112 -40.77 2.00 21.63
CA ALA A 112 -42.05 1.87 22.33
C ALA A 112 -41.92 1.47 23.80
N LEU A 113 -41.19 0.39 24.14
CA LEU A 113 -41.01 -0.09 25.51
C LEU A 113 -39.54 -0.12 25.97
N GLY A 114 -38.61 0.36 25.16
CA GLY A 114 -37.19 0.49 25.53
C GLY A 114 -36.41 -0.83 25.56
N CYS A 115 -37.00 -1.95 25.12
CA CYS A 115 -36.29 -3.23 25.04
C CYS A 115 -35.13 -3.12 24.05
N SER A 116 -33.94 -3.55 24.47
CA SER A 116 -32.72 -3.49 23.65
C SER A 116 -32.06 -4.86 23.49
N SER A 117 -31.46 -5.07 22.33
CA SER A 117 -30.56 -6.19 22.04
C SER A 117 -29.24 -5.64 21.50
N SER A 118 -28.18 -6.43 21.62
CA SER A 118 -26.88 -6.06 21.09
C SER A 118 -26.19 -7.22 20.40
N ASP A 119 -25.40 -6.90 19.39
CA ASP A 119 -24.50 -7.83 18.73
C ASP A 119 -23.14 -7.15 18.49
N THR A 120 -22.09 -7.95 18.28
CA THR A 120 -20.71 -7.48 18.18
C THR A 120 -20.05 -7.96 16.90
N VAL A 121 -19.23 -7.10 16.29
CA VAL A 121 -18.39 -7.43 15.15
C VAL A 121 -16.93 -7.10 15.44
N LEU A 122 -16.03 -7.98 15.04
CA LEU A 122 -14.59 -7.77 15.15
C LEU A 122 -14.05 -7.06 13.92
N VAL A 123 -13.31 -5.97 14.13
CA VAL A 123 -12.50 -5.32 13.10
C VAL A 123 -11.03 -5.57 13.41
N THR A 124 -10.33 -6.17 12.47
CA THR A 124 -8.87 -6.34 12.55
C THR A 124 -8.16 -5.38 11.60
N GLN A 125 -6.83 -5.33 11.69
CA GLN A 125 -6.01 -4.54 10.79
C GLN A 125 -4.88 -5.39 10.20
N ASP A 126 -4.57 -5.14 8.94
CA ASP A 126 -3.44 -5.70 8.22
C ASP A 126 -2.63 -4.53 7.64
N ILE A 127 -1.75 -3.99 8.49
CA ILE A 127 -0.97 -2.76 8.25
C ILE A 127 0.54 -2.96 8.38
N GLU A 128 0.98 -4.22 8.37
CA GLU A 128 2.40 -4.54 8.42
C GLU A 128 3.07 -4.09 7.11
N THR A 129 4.06 -3.20 7.22
CA THR A 129 4.80 -2.73 6.05
C THR A 129 5.81 -3.77 5.58
N PRO A 130 6.00 -3.95 4.26
CA PRO A 130 7.07 -4.80 3.76
C PRO A 130 8.45 -4.20 4.08
N GLU A 131 9.46 -5.04 4.22
CA GLU A 131 10.87 -4.67 4.20
C GLU A 131 11.50 -5.13 2.88
N PHE A 132 12.66 -4.58 2.54
CA PHE A 132 13.39 -5.02 1.36
C PHE A 132 14.88 -4.75 1.44
N THR A 133 15.61 -5.51 0.63
CA THR A 133 17.01 -5.28 0.27
C THR A 133 17.13 -5.22 -1.25
N PHE A 134 18.27 -4.76 -1.76
CA PHE A 134 18.58 -4.83 -3.18
C PHE A 134 20.06 -5.16 -3.39
N SER A 135 20.38 -5.71 -4.56
CA SER A 135 21.75 -6.07 -4.94
C SER A 135 21.97 -5.87 -6.43
N GLU A 136 23.20 -5.53 -6.83
CA GLU A 136 23.59 -5.43 -8.24
C GLU A 136 23.66 -6.81 -8.88
N THR A 137 23.03 -6.97 -10.04
CA THR A 137 23.02 -8.23 -10.81
C THR A 137 23.84 -8.14 -12.09
N ALA A 138 24.00 -6.94 -12.62
CA ALA A 138 24.86 -6.59 -13.74
C ALA A 138 25.18 -5.09 -13.65
N VAL A 139 26.14 -4.62 -14.46
CA VAL A 139 26.50 -3.19 -14.51
C VAL A 139 25.25 -2.32 -14.65
N ASN A 140 25.02 -1.42 -13.70
CA ASN A 140 23.86 -0.51 -13.62
C ASN A 140 22.49 -1.21 -13.48
N GLN A 141 22.44 -2.51 -13.18
CA GLN A 141 21.20 -3.29 -13.02
C GLN A 141 21.12 -3.90 -11.62
N TYR A 142 19.95 -3.80 -11.02
CA TYR A 142 19.72 -4.22 -9.65
C TYR A 142 18.42 -5.03 -9.55
N ILE A 143 18.37 -5.92 -8.56
CA ILE A 143 17.17 -6.68 -8.19
C ILE A 143 16.75 -6.33 -6.76
N ILE A 144 15.45 -6.16 -6.54
CA ILE A 144 14.85 -5.92 -5.21
C ILE A 144 14.34 -7.23 -4.63
N THR A 145 14.71 -7.53 -3.39
CA THR A 145 14.20 -8.67 -2.64
C THR A 145 13.34 -8.17 -1.48
N ALA A 146 12.02 -8.38 -1.57
CA ALA A 146 11.04 -7.95 -0.58
C ALA A 146 10.61 -9.10 0.33
N TYR A 147 10.38 -8.79 1.61
CA TYR A 147 9.91 -9.72 2.63
C TYR A 147 9.10 -8.98 3.70
N GLY A 148 8.39 -9.71 4.58
CA GLY A 148 7.43 -9.09 5.52
C GLY A 148 6.17 -8.54 4.82
N GLY A 149 5.19 -8.07 5.59
CA GLY A 149 3.90 -7.64 5.03
C GLY A 149 3.20 -8.74 4.21
N LYS A 150 2.40 -8.36 3.19
CA LYS A 150 1.59 -9.32 2.43
C LYS A 150 1.86 -9.34 0.92
N ALA A 151 2.49 -10.42 0.45
CA ALA A 151 2.67 -10.69 -0.98
C ALA A 151 1.33 -10.83 -1.75
N PRO A 152 1.30 -10.59 -3.08
CA PRO A 152 2.42 -10.19 -3.95
C PRO A 152 2.86 -8.73 -3.76
N TYR A 153 4.11 -8.44 -4.13
CA TYR A 153 4.68 -7.10 -4.05
C TYR A 153 4.66 -6.40 -5.41
N GLN A 154 4.70 -5.07 -5.35
CA GLN A 154 4.91 -4.19 -6.48
C GLN A 154 6.00 -3.17 -6.15
N TYR A 155 6.71 -2.72 -7.19
CA TYR A 155 7.89 -1.88 -7.09
C TYR A 155 7.69 -0.59 -7.87
N SER A 156 8.25 0.50 -7.36
CA SER A 156 8.42 1.73 -8.14
C SER A 156 9.73 2.42 -7.77
N ILE A 157 10.36 3.08 -8.74
CA ILE A 157 11.67 3.72 -8.60
C ILE A 157 11.52 5.21 -8.89
N ASN A 158 12.14 6.04 -8.06
CA ASN A 158 12.17 7.50 -8.06
C ASN A 158 10.82 8.20 -7.91
N THR A 159 9.73 7.48 -8.09
CA THR A 159 8.37 8.00 -8.02
C THR A 159 7.51 7.08 -7.16
N HIS A 160 6.61 7.65 -6.37
CA HIS A 160 5.63 6.90 -5.59
C HIS A 160 4.37 6.57 -6.41
N ASN A 161 4.52 6.37 -7.72
CA ASN A 161 3.43 6.06 -8.65
C ASN A 161 3.89 4.98 -9.65
N ASN A 162 3.00 4.50 -10.53
CA ASN A 162 3.33 3.54 -11.60
C ASN A 162 4.00 2.23 -11.13
N TYR A 163 3.42 1.62 -10.09
CA TYR A 163 3.89 0.35 -9.55
C TYR A 163 3.85 -0.79 -10.57
N ILE A 164 4.95 -1.52 -10.71
CA ILE A 164 5.11 -2.70 -11.56
C ILE A 164 5.43 -3.95 -10.74
N SER A 165 5.25 -5.15 -11.30
CA SER A 165 5.55 -6.41 -10.62
C SER A 165 6.96 -6.95 -10.88
N ASP A 166 7.70 -6.35 -11.81
CA ASP A 166 9.10 -6.73 -12.06
C ASP A 166 10.00 -6.14 -10.95
N PRO A 167 10.74 -6.97 -10.19
CA PRO A 167 11.65 -6.51 -9.15
C PRO A 167 12.99 -5.97 -9.69
N ASN A 168 13.25 -6.12 -10.99
CA ASN A 168 14.48 -5.68 -11.62
C ASN A 168 14.36 -4.22 -12.07
N PHE A 169 15.41 -3.44 -11.84
CA PHE A 169 15.50 -2.08 -12.35
C PHE A 169 16.91 -1.75 -12.84
N LYS A 170 17.00 -0.71 -13.66
CA LYS A 170 18.27 -0.15 -14.15
C LYS A 170 18.36 1.32 -13.79
N ILE A 171 19.57 1.79 -13.54
CA ILE A 171 19.85 3.22 -13.37
C ILE A 171 20.51 3.76 -14.64
N ASP A 172 20.32 5.04 -14.91
CA ASP A 172 20.85 5.75 -16.09
C ASP A 172 21.72 6.97 -15.71
N HIS A 173 21.88 7.25 -14.42
CA HIS A 173 22.74 8.30 -13.90
C HIS A 173 23.14 8.03 -12.45
N SER A 174 24.31 8.56 -12.07
CA SER A 174 24.72 8.58 -10.67
C SER A 174 23.84 9.55 -9.90
N GLY A 175 23.41 9.15 -8.72
CA GLY A 175 22.57 10.00 -7.90
C GLY A 175 21.77 9.24 -6.86
N ASN A 176 20.93 9.99 -6.17
CA ASN A 176 19.98 9.42 -5.23
C ASN A 176 18.83 8.79 -6.01
N HIS A 177 18.64 7.48 -5.81
CA HIS A 177 17.48 6.74 -6.27
C HIS A 177 16.60 6.39 -5.09
N THR A 178 15.30 6.66 -5.20
CA THR A 178 14.31 6.32 -4.16
C THR A 178 13.51 5.10 -4.58
N ILE A 179 13.65 4.01 -3.83
CA ILE A 179 13.00 2.73 -4.11
C ILE A 179 11.77 2.61 -3.22
N TYR A 180 10.63 2.28 -3.84
CA TYR A 180 9.37 2.00 -3.16
C TYR A 180 8.96 0.55 -3.37
N VAL A 181 8.64 -0.14 -2.28
CA VAL A 181 8.08 -1.51 -2.31
C VAL A 181 6.73 -1.47 -1.63
N LYS A 182 5.69 -1.94 -2.32
CA LYS A 182 4.30 -1.96 -1.84
C LYS A 182 3.75 -3.37 -1.90
N ASP A 183 2.99 -3.75 -0.89
CA ASP A 183 2.37 -5.05 -0.77
C ASP A 183 0.91 -5.06 -1.29
N ILE A 184 0.21 -6.20 -1.21
CA ILE A 184 -1.17 -6.33 -1.71
C ILE A 184 -2.20 -5.60 -0.83
N LYS A 185 -1.85 -5.30 0.42
CA LYS A 185 -2.68 -4.55 1.37
C LYS A 185 -2.49 -3.04 1.22
N GLY A 186 -1.58 -2.62 0.35
CA GLY A 186 -1.25 -1.23 0.03
C GLY A 186 -0.21 -0.64 0.97
N CYS A 187 0.35 -1.44 1.88
CA CYS A 187 1.39 -0.99 2.79
C CYS A 187 2.71 -0.93 2.02
N PHE A 188 3.49 0.11 2.26
CA PHE A 188 4.73 0.31 1.52
C PHE A 188 5.88 0.74 2.43
N SER A 189 7.08 0.41 2.00
CA SER A 189 8.33 0.95 2.53
C SER A 189 9.08 1.69 1.44
N THR A 190 9.97 2.58 1.87
CA THR A 190 10.78 3.39 0.98
C THR A 190 12.21 3.48 1.49
N GLN A 191 13.17 3.51 0.58
CA GLN A 191 14.57 3.75 0.89
C GLN A 191 15.18 4.63 -0.20
N THR A 192 15.95 5.64 0.19
CA THR A 192 16.76 6.44 -0.74
C THR A 192 18.21 6.06 -0.60
N VAL A 193 18.85 5.73 -1.71
CA VAL A 193 20.25 5.33 -1.77
C VAL A 193 20.97 6.06 -2.90
N TYR A 194 22.22 6.44 -2.65
CA TYR A 194 23.07 6.99 -3.70
C TYR A 194 23.70 5.82 -4.47
N LEU A 195 23.45 5.74 -5.77
CA LEU A 195 24.05 4.74 -6.65
C LEU A 195 24.94 5.42 -7.68
N ASP A 196 26.11 4.85 -7.92
CA ASP A 196 27.03 5.30 -8.95
C ASP A 196 26.72 4.60 -10.27
N TYR A 197 26.39 5.38 -11.29
CA TYR A 197 26.26 4.88 -12.65
C TYR A 197 27.65 4.68 -13.25
N ALA A 198 27.94 3.44 -13.60
CA ALA A 198 29.11 3.07 -14.37
C ALA A 198 28.88 3.43 -15.84
N GLY A 199 29.33 4.63 -16.23
CA GLY A 199 29.29 5.10 -17.61
C GLY A 199 30.45 4.59 -18.47
N ILE A 200 30.53 5.14 -19.70
CA ILE A 200 31.60 4.85 -20.66
C ILE A 200 32.97 5.16 -20.04
N GLU A 201 33.90 4.23 -20.17
CA GLU A 201 35.28 4.36 -19.70
C GLU A 201 36.23 4.57 -20.89
N PHE A 202 37.15 5.53 -20.75
CA PHE A 202 38.10 5.89 -21.81
C PHE A 202 39.51 5.49 -21.39
N PRO A 203 40.18 4.59 -22.13
CA PRO A 203 41.59 4.32 -21.88
C PRO A 203 42.41 5.60 -22.01
N LYS A 204 43.25 5.90 -21.03
CA LYS A 204 44.09 7.11 -21.07
C LYS A 204 45.28 6.98 -22.01
N PHE A 205 45.69 5.75 -22.29
CA PHE A 205 46.81 5.44 -23.16
C PHE A 205 46.64 4.07 -23.81
N PHE A 206 47.44 3.83 -24.84
CA PHE A 206 47.59 2.51 -25.46
C PHE A 206 48.98 2.38 -26.10
N SER A 207 49.44 1.14 -26.31
CA SER A 207 50.76 0.77 -26.79
C SER A 207 50.65 -0.32 -27.87
N PRO A 208 50.56 0.05 -29.16
CA PRO A 208 50.45 -0.90 -30.27
C PRO A 208 51.81 -1.56 -30.57
N ASP A 209 52.28 -2.41 -29.67
CA ASP A 209 53.54 -3.17 -29.76
C ASP A 209 53.32 -4.63 -30.19
N GLY A 210 52.07 -5.06 -30.29
CA GLY A 210 51.66 -6.41 -30.71
C GLY A 210 51.76 -7.45 -29.61
N ASN A 211 51.86 -7.06 -28.34
CA ASN A 211 51.95 -7.99 -27.22
C ASN A 211 50.59 -8.54 -26.76
N GLY A 212 49.49 -8.09 -27.37
CA GLY A 212 48.11 -8.46 -27.05
C GLY A 212 47.44 -7.60 -25.97
N SER A 213 48.16 -6.65 -25.38
CA SER A 213 47.71 -5.80 -24.27
C SER A 213 47.84 -4.33 -24.63
N ASN A 214 46.73 -3.59 -24.51
CA ASN A 214 46.65 -2.18 -24.89
C ASN A 214 47.10 -1.90 -26.34
N ASP A 215 46.98 -2.87 -27.25
CA ASP A 215 47.37 -2.68 -28.65
C ASP A 215 46.41 -1.76 -29.43
N TYR A 216 45.17 -1.67 -28.96
CA TYR A 216 44.12 -0.88 -29.57
C TYR A 216 43.51 0.07 -28.57
N TRP A 217 43.20 1.27 -29.03
CA TRP A 217 42.42 2.22 -28.28
C TRP A 217 40.94 2.17 -28.69
N TYR A 218 40.06 1.93 -27.72
CA TYR A 218 38.62 2.05 -27.89
C TYR A 218 37.94 2.30 -26.53
N PRO A 219 36.85 3.08 -26.45
CA PRO A 219 36.06 3.20 -25.23
C PRO A 219 35.48 1.84 -24.80
N THR A 220 35.41 1.61 -23.50
CA THR A 220 34.79 0.42 -22.90
C THR A 220 33.52 0.81 -22.15
N ARG A 221 32.71 -0.19 -21.74
CA ARG A 221 31.40 0.01 -21.08
C ARG A 221 30.41 0.80 -21.95
N ILE A 222 30.28 0.38 -23.21
CA ILE A 222 29.47 1.04 -24.24
C ILE A 222 28.17 0.28 -24.53
N GLU A 223 27.78 -0.68 -23.71
CA GLU A 223 26.64 -1.58 -23.93
C GLU A 223 25.31 -0.80 -24.04
N ASP A 224 25.19 0.30 -23.31
CA ASP A 224 24.03 1.21 -23.34
C ASP A 224 24.04 2.14 -24.57
N TYR A 225 25.11 2.13 -25.39
CA TYR A 225 25.32 3.05 -26.52
C TYR A 225 25.64 2.29 -27.82
N PRO A 226 24.68 1.49 -28.34
CA PRO A 226 24.91 0.65 -29.51
C PRO A 226 25.24 1.44 -30.79
N ASP A 227 24.79 2.69 -30.88
CA ASP A 227 24.98 3.56 -32.04
C ASP A 227 26.13 4.58 -31.86
N LEU A 228 26.99 4.40 -30.84
CA LEU A 228 28.04 5.37 -30.57
C LEU A 228 28.96 5.56 -31.78
N GLU A 229 29.39 6.79 -32.02
CA GLU A 229 30.37 7.13 -33.04
C GLU A 229 31.64 7.65 -32.37
N VAL A 230 32.77 7.06 -32.71
CA VAL A 230 34.09 7.39 -32.16
C VAL A 230 34.92 8.03 -33.26
N LEU A 231 35.41 9.24 -33.05
CA LEU A 231 36.25 9.99 -33.98
C LEU A 231 37.59 10.27 -33.30
N ILE A 232 38.71 9.99 -33.97
CA ILE A 232 40.06 10.22 -33.44
C ILE A 232 40.78 11.25 -34.29
N PHE A 233 41.43 12.21 -33.64
CA PHE A 233 42.09 13.34 -34.26
C PHE A 233 43.54 13.48 -33.78
N ASP A 234 44.38 14.05 -34.63
CA ASP A 234 45.70 14.55 -34.21
C ASP A 234 45.64 15.99 -33.65
N ARG A 235 46.80 16.50 -33.24
CA ARG A 235 46.95 17.85 -32.66
C ARG A 235 46.61 19.01 -33.59
N TYR A 236 46.45 18.72 -34.87
CA TYR A 236 46.07 19.69 -35.89
C TYR A 236 44.59 19.55 -36.29
N GLN A 237 43.80 18.80 -35.50
CA GLN A 237 42.38 18.53 -35.73
C GLN A 237 42.12 17.74 -37.02
N ARG A 238 43.12 17.06 -37.57
CA ARG A 238 42.90 16.15 -38.71
C ARG A 238 42.29 14.86 -38.20
N LEU A 239 41.17 14.46 -38.81
CA LEU A 239 40.54 13.17 -38.56
C LEU A 239 41.48 12.04 -38.99
N ILE A 240 41.88 11.22 -38.04
CA ILE A 240 42.76 10.07 -38.24
C ILE A 240 41.94 8.83 -38.61
N THR A 241 40.91 8.54 -37.82
CA THR A 241 40.02 7.40 -38.05
C THR A 241 38.68 7.63 -37.37
N SER A 242 37.69 6.82 -37.75
CA SER A 242 36.36 6.82 -37.16
C SER A 242 35.80 5.41 -37.04
N PHE A 243 35.03 5.15 -36.00
CA PHE A 243 34.34 3.88 -35.75
C PHE A 243 32.88 4.14 -35.40
N LYS A 244 32.03 3.13 -35.62
CA LYS A 244 30.62 3.15 -35.23
C LYS A 244 30.25 1.86 -34.49
N GLY A 245 29.46 2.01 -33.44
CA GLY A 245 28.97 0.91 -32.60
C GLY A 245 30.08 0.12 -31.94
N ASN A 246 29.78 -1.12 -31.55
CA ASN A 246 30.78 -2.02 -30.98
C ASN A 246 31.69 -2.59 -32.09
N THR A 247 32.95 -2.16 -32.14
CA THR A 247 33.98 -2.70 -33.05
C THR A 247 34.93 -3.63 -32.31
N THR A 248 35.34 -4.73 -32.97
CA THR A 248 36.27 -5.71 -32.39
C THR A 248 37.73 -5.26 -32.41
N MET A 249 38.07 -4.25 -33.21
CA MET A 249 39.42 -3.69 -33.26
C MET A 249 39.28 -2.17 -33.25
N GLY A 250 39.76 -1.55 -32.17
CA GLY A 250 39.85 -0.11 -32.01
C GLY A 250 40.94 0.49 -32.89
N TRP A 251 41.48 1.63 -32.48
CA TRP A 251 42.58 2.27 -33.20
C TRP A 251 43.94 1.72 -32.79
N ASP A 252 44.74 1.30 -33.77
CA ASP A 252 46.06 0.68 -33.63
C ASP A 252 47.23 1.68 -33.68
N GLY A 253 46.95 2.98 -33.62
CA GLY A 253 47.99 4.01 -33.69
C GLY A 253 48.56 4.21 -35.09
N THR A 254 47.85 3.82 -36.15
CA THR A 254 48.24 4.08 -37.55
C THR A 254 47.33 5.10 -38.24
N TYR A 255 47.86 5.75 -39.27
CA TYR A 255 47.11 6.61 -40.18
C TYR A 255 47.52 6.28 -41.62
N GLN A 256 46.55 5.92 -42.46
CA GLN A 256 46.81 5.50 -43.85
C GLN A 256 47.88 4.39 -43.95
N GLY A 257 47.84 3.43 -43.01
CA GLY A 257 48.78 2.30 -42.94
C GLY A 257 50.17 2.64 -42.41
N LYS A 258 50.43 3.89 -41.99
CA LYS A 258 51.71 4.30 -41.41
C LYS A 258 51.60 4.50 -39.90
N PRO A 259 52.57 4.01 -39.11
CA PRO A 259 52.72 4.38 -37.70
C PRO A 259 52.68 5.89 -37.47
N LEU A 260 51.81 6.32 -36.57
CA LEU A 260 51.84 7.69 -36.06
C LEU A 260 52.84 7.82 -34.90
N PRO A 261 53.44 9.00 -34.72
CA PRO A 261 54.41 9.23 -33.65
C PRO A 261 53.76 9.11 -32.26
N MET A 262 54.58 8.76 -31.27
CA MET A 262 54.17 8.84 -29.87
C MET A 262 53.72 10.26 -29.51
N GLY A 263 52.74 10.36 -28.63
CA GLY A 263 52.23 11.64 -28.16
C GLY A 263 50.72 11.62 -27.95
N ASP A 264 50.18 12.82 -27.73
CA ASP A 264 48.77 12.99 -27.41
C ASP A 264 47.91 13.12 -28.66
N TYR A 265 46.78 12.44 -28.60
CA TYR A 265 45.71 12.43 -29.61
C TYR A 265 44.39 12.76 -28.91
N TRP A 266 43.41 13.19 -29.69
CA TRP A 266 42.10 13.59 -29.17
C TRP A 266 41.03 12.67 -29.71
N TYR A 267 40.01 12.41 -28.90
CA TYR A 267 38.81 11.75 -29.35
C TYR A 267 37.60 12.66 -29.20
N VAL A 268 36.63 12.46 -30.09
CA VAL A 268 35.26 12.92 -29.94
C VAL A 268 34.38 11.67 -30.03
N ILE A 269 33.61 11.41 -28.98
CA ILE A 269 32.67 10.31 -28.93
C ILE A 269 31.26 10.87 -28.89
N LYS A 270 30.44 10.47 -29.84
CA LYS A 270 29.02 10.82 -29.89
C LYS A 270 28.24 9.61 -29.43
N THR A 271 27.51 9.73 -28.34
CA THR A 271 26.73 8.61 -27.78
C THR A 271 25.59 8.17 -28.69
N ASN A 272 25.03 9.11 -29.48
CA ASN A 272 23.94 8.88 -30.43
C ASN A 272 22.74 8.11 -29.85
N ASN A 273 22.53 8.17 -28.54
CA ASN A 273 21.43 7.50 -27.85
C ASN A 273 20.26 8.47 -27.68
N ASP A 274 19.02 8.02 -27.86
CA ASP A 274 17.84 8.88 -27.76
C ASP A 274 17.64 9.52 -26.37
N LYS A 275 18.11 8.85 -25.31
CA LYS A 275 18.05 9.35 -23.93
C LYS A 275 19.29 10.17 -23.53
N ASP A 276 20.40 9.98 -24.23
CA ASP A 276 21.66 10.65 -23.95
C ASP A 276 22.39 10.96 -25.27
N ARG A 277 22.29 12.21 -25.74
CA ARG A 277 22.92 12.73 -26.98
C ARG A 277 24.14 13.61 -26.69
N ARG A 278 24.98 13.22 -25.73
CA ARG A 278 26.20 13.96 -25.41
C ARG A 278 27.30 13.70 -26.44
N GLU A 279 28.15 14.72 -26.58
CA GLU A 279 29.46 14.58 -27.21
C GLU A 279 30.53 14.63 -26.11
N LEU A 280 31.33 13.56 -26.02
CA LEU A 280 32.38 13.37 -25.03
C LEU A 280 33.73 13.62 -25.71
N ILE A 281 34.48 14.59 -25.19
CA ILE A 281 35.75 15.00 -25.77
C ILE A 281 36.85 14.76 -24.74
N GLY A 282 37.95 14.15 -25.17
CA GLY A 282 39.08 13.91 -24.29
C GLY A 282 40.37 13.62 -25.05
N GLY A 283 41.43 13.42 -24.28
CA GLY A 283 42.75 13.07 -24.78
C GLY A 283 43.11 11.63 -24.47
N MET A 284 43.96 11.04 -25.30
CA MET A 284 44.63 9.77 -25.08
C MET A 284 46.11 9.91 -25.48
N THR A 285 46.99 9.11 -24.89
CA THR A 285 48.41 9.07 -25.27
C THR A 285 48.74 7.77 -26.01
N LEU A 286 49.33 7.89 -27.19
CA LEU A 286 49.94 6.77 -27.92
C LEU A 286 51.38 6.60 -27.45
N PHE A 287 51.70 5.43 -26.89
CA PHE A 287 53.07 5.03 -26.55
C PHE A 287 53.62 4.03 -27.56
N ARG A 288 54.91 4.12 -27.87
CA ARG A 288 55.66 3.17 -28.70
C ARG A 288 57.08 3.04 -28.16
#